data_AF-A0A6A1WQG3-F1
#
_entry.id   AF-A0A6A1WQG3-F1
#
_cell.length_a   1.000
_cell.length_b   1.000
_cell.length_c   1.000
_cell.angle_alpha   90.00
_cell.angle_beta   90.00
_cell.angle_gamma   90.00
#
_symmetry.space_group_name_H-M   'P 1'
#
loop_
_entity.id
_entity.type
_entity.pdbx_description
1 polymer ?
#
loop_
_entity_poly.entity_id
_entity_poly.type
_entity_poly.pdbx_seq_one_letter_code
_entity_poly.pdbx_strand_id
1 'polypeptide(L)'
;MYNIHCGPRAVSVINSSSERLGGARVVATTVVPDEVTQIQDVLRRWSDIDKMDLILTLGGTGFTPRDVTPEATKEVIEKETPGLLHVMMQESLKVTPFAMLSRSAAGIRGSSLIINMPGNPNAVAECVEALLPALKHALKQIKGDKREKHPRHVPHAQAAPVDIWEQSYKLASGGDKEHGCSCSH
;
A
#
# COMPACT_ATOMS: atom_id res chain seq x y z
N MET A 1 25.56 -0.05 2.92
CA MET A 1 25.09 -1.39 2.52
C MET A 1 23.56 -1.32 2.55
N TYR A 2 22.90 -1.23 1.39
CA TYR A 2 21.43 -1.18 1.36
C TYR A 2 20.91 -2.53 1.86
N ASN A 3 20.09 -2.52 2.91
CA ASN A 3 19.56 -3.76 3.47
C ASN A 3 18.29 -4.15 2.70
N ILE A 4 18.43 -5.00 1.67
CA ILE A 4 17.41 -5.28 0.63
C ILE A 4 16.29 -6.22 1.14
N HIS A 5 16.05 -6.29 2.45
CA HIS A 5 15.11 -7.27 3.02
C HIS A 5 13.63 -7.02 2.68
N CYS A 6 13.27 -5.79 2.30
CA CYS A 6 11.87 -5.43 2.02
C CYS A 6 11.35 -5.98 0.68
N GLY A 7 12.23 -6.10 -0.33
CA GLY A 7 11.85 -6.57 -1.67
C GLY A 7 11.25 -7.99 -1.66
N PRO A 8 11.97 -9.01 -1.12
CA PRO A 8 11.46 -10.38 -1.06
C PRO A 8 10.12 -10.52 -0.32
N ARG A 9 9.90 -9.72 0.74
CA ARG A 9 8.64 -9.74 1.49
C ARG A 9 7.49 -9.17 0.66
N ALA A 10 7.70 -8.04 -0.02
CA ALA A 10 6.69 -7.46 -0.90
C ALA A 10 6.28 -8.45 -2.01
N VAL A 11 7.26 -9.12 -2.62
CA VAL A 11 7.02 -10.16 -3.62
C VAL A 11 6.19 -11.31 -3.03
N SER A 12 6.55 -11.79 -1.84
CA SER A 12 5.81 -12.85 -1.16
C SER A 12 4.35 -12.45 -0.88
N VAL A 13 4.11 -11.23 -0.41
CA VAL A 13 2.77 -10.73 -0.09
C VAL A 13 1.92 -10.66 -1.37
N ILE A 14 2.44 -10.06 -2.44
CA ILE A 14 1.71 -9.94 -3.71
C ILE A 14 1.41 -11.31 -4.31
N ASN A 15 2.38 -12.23 -4.31
CA ASN A 15 2.15 -13.58 -4.82
C ASN A 15 1.11 -14.34 -3.99
N SER A 16 1.15 -14.23 -2.66
CA SER A 16 0.13 -14.84 -1.78
C SER A 16 -1.27 -14.24 -1.95
N SER A 17 -1.35 -12.99 -2.41
CA SER A 17 -2.61 -12.27 -2.64
C SER A 17 -3.03 -12.23 -4.12
N SER A 18 -2.36 -13.00 -4.99
CA SER A 18 -2.53 -12.94 -6.45
C SER A 18 -4.00 -13.07 -6.87
N GLU A 19 -4.72 -14.07 -6.35
CA GLU A 19 -6.14 -14.30 -6.69
C GLU A 19 -7.04 -13.12 -6.28
N ARG A 20 -6.82 -12.56 -5.08
CA ARG A 20 -7.55 -11.39 -4.56
C ARG A 20 -7.27 -10.14 -5.40
N LEU A 21 -6.07 -10.04 -5.96
CA LEU A 21 -5.67 -9.00 -6.91
C LEU A 21 -6.11 -9.28 -8.35
N GLY A 22 -6.85 -10.36 -8.61
CA GLY A 22 -7.33 -10.71 -9.95
C GLY A 22 -6.28 -11.38 -10.85
N GLY A 23 -5.36 -12.15 -10.26
CA GLY A 23 -4.27 -12.84 -10.97
C GLY A 23 -3.01 -12.01 -11.11
N ALA A 24 -2.80 -11.02 -10.24
CA ALA A 24 -1.59 -10.18 -10.29
C ALA A 24 -0.33 -11.02 -10.00
N ARG A 25 0.75 -10.72 -10.71
CA ARG A 25 2.05 -11.39 -10.54
C ARG A 25 3.15 -10.34 -10.57
N VAL A 26 4.15 -10.48 -9.69
CA VAL A 26 5.36 -9.67 -9.79
C VAL A 26 6.18 -10.15 -10.99
N VAL A 27 6.36 -9.26 -11.97
CA VAL A 27 7.10 -9.56 -13.22
C VAL A 27 8.49 -8.92 -13.26
N ALA A 28 8.75 -7.92 -12.42
CA ALA A 28 10.03 -7.23 -12.32
C ALA A 28 10.27 -6.72 -10.90
N THR A 29 11.53 -6.65 -10.50
CA THR A 29 11.98 -5.94 -9.30
C THR A 29 13.27 -5.19 -9.63
N THR A 30 13.51 -4.06 -8.98
CA THR A 30 14.77 -3.33 -9.10
C THR A 30 15.07 -2.59 -7.81
N VAL A 31 16.34 -2.30 -7.56
CA VAL A 31 16.79 -1.46 -6.45
C VAL A 31 17.39 -0.20 -7.06
N VAL A 32 17.02 0.95 -6.52
CA VAL A 32 17.58 2.25 -6.88
C VAL A 32 18.06 2.96 -5.62
N PRO A 33 19.09 3.83 -5.70
CA PRO A 33 19.44 4.70 -4.59
C PRO A 33 18.34 5.75 -4.36
N ASP A 34 18.41 6.42 -3.21
CA ASP A 34 17.48 7.48 -2.81
C ASP A 34 17.77 8.80 -3.56
N GLU A 35 17.71 8.73 -4.89
CA GLU A 35 17.99 9.83 -5.82
C GLU A 35 16.77 10.08 -6.70
N VAL A 36 16.28 11.33 -6.70
CA VAL A 36 15.02 11.71 -7.37
C VAL A 36 15.01 11.26 -8.83
N THR A 37 16.06 11.57 -9.59
CA THR A 37 16.13 11.26 -11.02
C THR A 37 16.10 9.76 -11.29
N GLN A 38 16.82 8.96 -10.51
CA GLN A 38 16.86 7.50 -10.70
C GLN A 38 15.52 6.84 -10.38
N ILE A 39 14.82 7.32 -9.33
CA ILE A 39 13.47 6.86 -9.02
C ILE A 39 12.52 7.23 -10.16
N GLN A 40 12.56 8.48 -10.63
CA GLN A 40 11.70 8.94 -11.73
C GLN A 40 11.92 8.14 -13.02
N ASP A 41 13.17 7.86 -13.38
CA ASP A 41 13.51 7.13 -14.60
C ASP A 41 12.94 5.71 -14.59
N VAL A 42 13.01 5.02 -13.45
CA VAL A 42 12.39 3.70 -13.29
C VAL A 42 10.87 3.79 -13.36
N LEU A 43 10.25 4.75 -12.66
CA LEU A 43 8.79 4.92 -12.68
C LEU A 43 8.26 5.23 -14.09
N ARG A 44 8.95 6.10 -14.83
CA ARG A 44 8.62 6.43 -16.22
C ARG A 44 8.79 5.23 -17.13
N ARG A 45 9.94 4.54 -17.08
CA ARG A 45 10.19 3.35 -17.91
C ARG A 45 9.16 2.24 -17.63
N TRP A 46 8.89 1.93 -16.37
CA TRP A 46 7.92 0.90 -16.00
C TRP A 46 6.50 1.24 -16.42
N SER A 47 6.11 2.52 -16.36
CA SER A 47 4.77 2.94 -16.80
C SER A 47 4.65 3.04 -18.32
N ASP A 48 5.64 3.67 -18.96
CA ASP A 48 5.52 4.12 -20.35
C ASP A 48 6.01 3.08 -21.36
N ILE A 49 7.02 2.29 -21.00
CA ILE A 49 7.68 1.34 -21.90
C ILE A 49 7.24 -0.08 -21.54
N ASP A 50 7.44 -0.49 -20.28
CA ASP A 50 7.16 -1.87 -19.86
C ASP A 50 5.66 -2.11 -19.58
N LYS A 51 4.86 -1.03 -19.52
CA LYS A 51 3.41 -1.05 -19.33
C LYS A 51 2.96 -1.82 -18.07
N MET A 52 3.65 -1.57 -16.96
CA MET A 52 3.31 -2.17 -15.66
C MET A 52 1.96 -1.66 -15.16
N ASP A 53 1.09 -2.57 -14.71
CA ASP A 53 -0.24 -2.18 -14.21
C ASP A 53 -0.19 -1.54 -12.81
N LEU A 54 0.70 -2.06 -11.96
CA LEU A 54 0.89 -1.66 -10.57
C LEU A 54 2.39 -1.57 -10.27
N ILE A 55 2.82 -0.44 -9.74
CA ILE A 55 4.18 -0.19 -9.29
C ILE A 55 4.13 0.14 -7.79
N LEU A 56 4.84 -0.66 -7.01
CA LEU A 56 5.02 -0.44 -5.57
C LEU A 56 6.45 0.00 -5.32
N THR A 57 6.64 1.19 -4.76
CA THR A 57 7.94 1.63 -4.26
C THR A 57 8.03 1.35 -2.76
N LEU A 58 9.21 0.96 -2.28
CA LEU A 58 9.41 0.52 -0.90
C LEU A 58 10.51 1.37 -0.26
N GLY A 59 10.15 2.21 0.70
CA GLY A 59 11.09 3.08 1.41
C GLY A 59 11.27 4.48 0.82
N GLY A 60 12.10 5.28 1.46
CA GLY A 60 12.35 6.67 1.08
C GLY A 60 11.18 7.62 1.35
N THR A 61 10.22 7.24 2.21
CA THR A 61 9.02 8.04 2.53
C THR A 61 9.10 8.74 3.89
N GLY A 62 10.18 8.58 4.64
CA GLY A 62 10.35 9.15 5.98
C GLY A 62 10.70 10.64 5.96
N PHE A 63 11.21 11.13 7.10
CA PHE A 63 11.58 12.54 7.31
C PHE A 63 13.09 12.80 7.19
N THR A 64 13.90 11.80 6.83
CA THR A 64 15.35 12.00 6.67
C THR A 64 15.62 12.82 5.39
N PRO A 65 16.75 13.55 5.32
CA PRO A 65 17.08 14.33 4.12
C PRO A 65 17.23 13.50 2.83
N ARG A 66 17.41 12.19 2.94
CA ARG A 66 17.48 11.28 1.79
C ARG A 66 16.13 10.70 1.40
N ASP A 67 15.11 10.81 2.23
CA ASP A 67 13.78 10.33 1.87
C ASP A 67 13.19 11.23 0.76
N VAL A 68 13.25 10.79 -0.49
CA VAL A 68 12.83 11.58 -1.66
C VAL A 68 11.84 10.86 -2.58
N THR A 69 11.40 9.65 -2.22
CA THR A 69 10.49 8.85 -3.05
C THR A 69 9.15 9.56 -3.30
N PRO A 70 8.50 10.22 -2.31
CA PRO A 70 7.26 10.95 -2.56
C PRO A 70 7.40 12.08 -3.56
N GLU A 71 8.48 12.85 -3.47
CA GLU A 71 8.79 13.96 -4.39
C GLU A 71 9.00 13.41 -5.82
N ALA A 72 9.80 12.35 -5.96
CA ALA A 72 10.01 11.69 -7.25
C ALA A 72 8.70 11.16 -7.85
N THR A 73 7.84 10.54 -7.05
CA THR A 73 6.55 10.02 -7.51
C THR A 73 5.61 11.13 -7.96
N LYS A 74 5.49 12.23 -7.19
CA LYS A 74 4.57 13.35 -7.49
C LYS A 74 4.88 14.02 -8.83
N GLU A 75 6.15 14.11 -9.19
CA GLU A 75 6.60 14.65 -10.48
C GLU A 75 6.32 13.74 -11.69
N VAL A 76 5.96 12.47 -11.46
CA VAL A 76 5.77 11.46 -12.52
C VAL A 76 4.30 11.09 -12.72
N ILE A 77 3.49 11.12 -11.65
CA ILE A 77 2.05 10.85 -11.72
C ILE A 77 1.31 11.99 -12.42
N GLU A 78 0.26 11.64 -13.15
CA GLU A 78 -0.61 12.58 -13.87
C GLU A 78 -1.88 12.90 -13.07
N LYS A 79 -2.31 11.96 -12.21
CA LYS A 79 -3.49 12.09 -11.34
C LYS A 79 -3.21 11.48 -9.98
N GLU A 80 -3.40 12.24 -8.92
CA GLU A 80 -3.25 11.73 -7.55
C GLU A 80 -4.41 10.81 -7.14
N THR A 81 -4.13 9.88 -6.22
CA THR A 81 -5.13 8.96 -5.65
C THR A 81 -5.14 9.05 -4.12
N PRO A 82 -5.56 10.19 -3.53
CA PRO A 82 -5.43 10.45 -2.09
C PRO A 82 -6.24 9.49 -1.21
N GLY A 83 -7.32 8.90 -1.73
CA GLY A 83 -8.11 7.91 -1.00
C GLY A 83 -7.30 6.66 -0.62
N LEU A 84 -6.34 6.24 -1.46
CA LEU A 84 -5.46 5.11 -1.13
C LEU A 84 -4.54 5.45 0.05
N LEU A 85 -4.00 6.68 0.05
CA LEU A 85 -3.13 7.17 1.13
C LEU A 85 -3.90 7.28 2.45
N HIS A 86 -5.15 7.75 2.40
CA HIS A 86 -6.01 7.83 3.57
C HIS A 86 -6.22 6.45 4.22
N VAL A 87 -6.61 5.45 3.42
CA VAL A 87 -6.83 4.08 3.91
C VAL A 87 -5.52 3.48 4.45
N MET A 88 -4.41 3.60 3.72
CA MET A 88 -3.10 3.12 4.19
C MET A 88 -2.72 3.76 5.54
N MET A 89 -2.87 5.07 5.68
CA MET A 89 -2.53 5.79 6.92
C MET A 89 -3.46 5.39 8.07
N GLN A 90 -4.77 5.32 7.82
CA GLN A 90 -5.76 4.94 8.81
C GLN A 90 -5.49 3.54 9.37
N GLU A 91 -5.20 2.57 8.51
CA GLU A 91 -4.90 1.19 8.95
C GLU A 91 -3.54 1.09 9.62
N SER A 92 -2.51 1.77 9.09
CA SER A 92 -1.16 1.74 9.69
C SER A 92 -1.11 2.38 11.08
N LEU A 93 -1.92 3.42 11.35
CA LEU A 93 -2.01 4.07 12.65
C LEU A 93 -2.60 3.16 13.74
N LYS A 94 -3.35 2.12 13.38
CA LYS A 94 -3.83 1.11 14.34
C LYS A 94 -2.70 0.20 14.82
N VAL A 95 -1.65 0.04 14.01
CA VAL A 95 -0.48 -0.80 14.31
C VAL A 95 0.59 0.00 15.05
N THR A 96 0.88 1.22 14.59
CA THR A 96 1.91 2.07 15.20
C THR A 96 1.65 3.56 15.02
N PRO A 97 1.90 4.39 16.05
CA PRO A 97 1.85 5.85 15.89
C PRO A 97 2.90 6.36 14.89
N PHE A 98 4.01 5.65 14.67
CA PHE A 98 5.06 6.08 13.75
C PHE A 98 4.63 6.09 12.28
N ALA A 99 3.49 5.48 11.95
CA ALA A 99 2.90 5.58 10.61
C ALA A 99 2.72 7.04 10.15
N MET A 100 2.44 7.97 11.08
CA MET A 100 2.26 9.39 10.77
C MET A 100 3.50 10.08 10.18
N LEU A 101 4.68 9.46 10.29
CA LEU A 101 5.93 9.98 9.75
C LEU A 101 6.14 9.64 8.28
N SER A 102 5.23 8.86 7.66
CA SER A 102 5.30 8.58 6.23
C SER A 102 4.71 9.74 5.42
N ARG A 103 5.46 10.19 4.42
CA ARG A 103 5.04 11.20 3.42
C ARG A 103 4.60 10.58 2.10
N SER A 104 4.20 9.30 2.11
CA SER A 104 3.83 8.53 0.91
C SER A 104 2.98 9.32 -0.09
N ALA A 105 3.26 9.11 -1.39
CA ALA A 105 2.44 9.56 -2.50
C ALA A 105 1.82 8.35 -3.22
N ALA A 106 0.69 8.56 -3.88
CA ALA A 106 0.08 7.57 -4.75
C ALA A 106 -0.66 8.26 -5.89
N GLY A 107 -0.58 7.69 -7.09
CA GLY A 107 -1.21 8.26 -8.26
C GLY A 107 -1.13 7.38 -9.49
N ILE A 108 -1.70 7.89 -10.57
CA ILE A 108 -1.81 7.22 -11.86
C ILE A 108 -0.93 7.93 -12.88
N ARG A 109 -0.18 7.15 -13.66
CA ARG A 109 0.51 7.60 -14.88
C ARG A 109 0.06 6.73 -16.03
N GLY A 110 -0.57 7.29 -17.07
CA GLY A 110 -1.14 6.51 -18.16
C GLY A 110 -2.12 5.46 -17.62
N SER A 111 -1.76 4.17 -17.79
CA SER A 111 -2.53 3.02 -17.29
C SER A 111 -1.85 2.31 -16.10
N SER A 112 -0.93 2.97 -15.42
CA SER A 112 -0.14 2.43 -14.31
C SER A 112 -0.52 3.09 -13.00
N LEU A 113 -0.82 2.28 -11.98
CA LEU A 113 -0.99 2.75 -10.60
C LEU A 113 0.35 2.72 -9.87
N ILE A 114 0.76 3.82 -9.26
CA ILE A 114 2.00 3.96 -8.50
C ILE A 114 1.65 4.23 -7.04
N ILE A 115 2.19 3.43 -6.11
CA ILE A 115 1.92 3.55 -4.66
C ILE A 115 3.24 3.49 -3.89
N ASN A 116 3.53 4.51 -3.08
CA ASN A 116 4.69 4.53 -2.20
C ASN A 116 4.37 3.86 -0.86
N MET A 117 5.06 2.77 -0.56
CA MET A 117 4.94 2.03 0.70
C MET A 117 6.17 2.25 1.59
N PRO A 118 6.01 2.15 2.93
CA PRO A 118 7.14 2.23 3.84
C PRO A 118 8.19 1.13 3.58
N GLY A 119 9.45 1.38 3.96
CA GLY A 119 10.54 0.42 3.78
C GLY A 119 10.56 -0.75 4.77
N ASN A 120 9.61 -0.79 5.70
CA ASN A 120 9.46 -1.88 6.67
C ASN A 120 8.69 -3.05 6.01
N PRO A 121 9.26 -4.27 5.97
CA PRO A 121 8.61 -5.44 5.36
C PRO A 121 7.20 -5.76 5.90
N ASN A 122 6.94 -5.51 7.18
CA ASN A 122 5.62 -5.73 7.79
C ASN A 122 4.62 -4.66 7.35
N ALA A 123 5.05 -3.39 7.32
CA ALA A 123 4.21 -2.27 6.89
C ALA A 123 3.76 -2.43 5.42
N VAL A 124 4.58 -3.04 4.56
CA VAL A 124 4.17 -3.38 3.18
C VAL A 124 3.01 -4.36 3.17
N ALA A 125 3.07 -5.42 3.98
CA ALA A 125 1.99 -6.40 4.06
C ALA A 125 0.68 -5.75 4.54
N GLU A 126 0.77 -4.95 5.60
CA GLU A 126 -0.35 -4.19 6.17
C GLU A 126 -0.97 -3.22 5.15
N CYS A 127 -0.12 -2.46 4.43
CA CYS A 127 -0.58 -1.53 3.40
C CYS A 127 -1.26 -2.24 2.22
N VAL A 128 -0.69 -3.37 1.76
CA VAL A 128 -1.33 -4.17 0.70
C VAL A 128 -2.69 -4.66 1.19
N GLU A 129 -2.76 -5.26 2.38
CA GLU A 129 -3.99 -5.79 2.96
C GLU A 129 -5.09 -4.73 3.07
N ALA A 130 -4.74 -3.53 3.54
CA ALA A 130 -5.64 -2.38 3.63
C ALA A 130 -6.26 -2.01 2.27
N LEU A 131 -5.49 -2.13 1.19
CA LEU A 131 -5.91 -1.75 -0.16
C LEU A 131 -6.60 -2.86 -0.95
N LEU A 132 -6.39 -4.13 -0.59
CA LEU A 132 -6.93 -5.30 -1.31
C LEU A 132 -8.42 -5.22 -1.66
N PRO A 133 -9.32 -4.72 -0.78
CA PRO A 133 -10.76 -4.65 -1.10
C PRO A 133 -11.09 -3.82 -2.35
N ALA A 134 -10.31 -2.78 -2.64
CA ALA A 134 -10.56 -1.87 -3.76
C ALA A 134 -9.54 -2.01 -4.91
N LEU A 135 -8.34 -2.54 -4.63
CA LEU A 135 -7.21 -2.49 -5.56
C LEU A 135 -7.48 -3.24 -6.87
N LYS A 136 -8.15 -4.41 -6.83
CA LYS A 136 -8.54 -5.15 -8.04
C LYS A 136 -9.43 -4.31 -8.96
N HIS A 137 -10.40 -3.59 -8.40
CA HIS A 137 -11.30 -2.75 -9.18
C HIS A 137 -10.58 -1.51 -9.71
N ALA A 138 -9.72 -0.89 -8.90
CA ALA A 138 -8.90 0.25 -9.32
C ALA A 138 -8.03 -0.09 -10.56
N LEU A 139 -7.35 -1.24 -10.55
CA LEU A 139 -6.52 -1.69 -11.68
C LEU A 139 -7.34 -1.91 -12.96
N LYS A 140 -8.58 -2.41 -12.85
CA LYS A 140 -9.48 -2.55 -14.00
C LYS A 140 -9.97 -1.20 -14.53
N GLN A 141 -10.33 -0.27 -13.65
CA GLN A 141 -10.75 1.08 -14.05
C GLN A 141 -9.64 1.83 -14.79
N ILE A 142 -8.40 1.73 -14.31
CA ILE A 142 -7.24 2.38 -14.92
C ILE A 142 -6.98 1.85 -16.34
N LYS A 143 -7.31 0.58 -16.61
CA LYS A 143 -7.27 -0.01 -17.96
C LYS A 143 -8.43 0.39 -18.87
N GLY A 144 -9.39 1.18 -18.37
CA GLY A 144 -10.56 1.62 -19.13
C GLY A 144 -11.63 0.54 -19.30
N ASP A 145 -11.68 -0.48 -18.44
CA ASP A 145 -12.75 -1.49 -18.50
C ASP A 145 -14.07 -0.91 -17.99
N LYS A 146 -14.90 -0.45 -18.92
CA LYS A 146 -16.25 0.11 -18.65
C LYS A 146 -17.30 -0.95 -18.32
N ARG A 147 -16.97 -2.25 -18.37
CA ARG A 147 -17.95 -3.35 -18.23
C ARG A 147 -18.17 -3.77 -16.79
N GLU A 148 -17.30 -3.36 -15.87
CA GLU A 148 -17.44 -3.69 -14.46
C GLU A 148 -18.49 -2.78 -13.81
N LYS A 149 -19.61 -3.40 -13.40
CA LYS A 149 -20.60 -2.72 -12.58
C LYS A 149 -19.95 -2.41 -11.24
N HIS A 150 -20.01 -1.16 -10.79
CA HIS A 150 -19.68 -0.84 -9.39
C HIS A 150 -20.42 -1.82 -8.46
N PRO A 151 -19.81 -2.23 -7.33
CA PRO A 151 -20.57 -2.86 -6.27
C PRO A 151 -21.83 -2.02 -6.04
N ARG A 152 -23.01 -2.67 -5.98
CA ARG A 152 -24.28 -1.95 -5.81
C ARG A 152 -24.10 -0.96 -4.65
N HIS A 153 -24.32 0.32 -4.92
CA HIS A 153 -24.35 1.32 -3.87
C HIS A 153 -25.39 0.90 -2.85
N VAL A 154 -24.94 0.51 -1.66
CA VAL A 154 -25.82 0.30 -0.53
C VAL A 154 -26.09 1.69 0.03
N PRO A 155 -27.36 2.15 0.06
CA PRO A 155 -27.68 3.44 0.67
C PRO A 155 -27.07 3.53 2.06
N HIS A 156 -26.51 4.69 2.43
CA HIS A 156 -25.84 4.85 3.74
C HIS A 156 -26.71 4.41 4.92
N ALA A 157 -28.03 4.60 4.84
CA ALA A 157 -28.99 4.15 5.87
C ALA A 157 -29.15 2.62 5.99
N GLN A 158 -28.73 1.86 4.97
CA GLN A 158 -28.81 0.39 4.89
C GLN A 158 -27.43 -0.27 4.96
N ALA A 159 -26.36 0.53 4.89
CA ALA A 159 -25.02 0.04 5.10
C ALA A 159 -24.91 -0.35 6.57
N ALA A 160 -24.71 -1.64 6.84
CA ALA A 160 -24.24 -2.05 8.15
C ALA A 160 -22.93 -1.28 8.41
N PRO A 161 -22.78 -0.58 9.54
CA PRO A 161 -21.50 -0.02 9.92
C PRO A 161 -20.51 -1.17 9.90
N VAL A 162 -19.56 -1.16 8.96
CA VAL A 162 -18.44 -2.07 9.02
C VAL A 162 -17.54 -1.47 10.07
N ASP A 163 -17.79 -1.83 11.32
CA ASP A 163 -16.97 -1.36 12.41
C ASP A 163 -15.66 -2.18 12.42
N ILE A 164 -14.75 -1.79 11.53
CA ILE A 164 -13.38 -2.33 11.50
C ILE A 164 -12.70 -2.09 12.87
N TRP A 165 -13.21 -1.13 13.66
CA TRP A 165 -12.76 -0.85 15.03
C TRP A 165 -13.08 -2.00 15.98
N GLU A 166 -14.29 -2.58 15.89
CA GLU A 166 -14.69 -3.71 16.73
C GLU A 166 -13.92 -4.99 16.34
N GLN A 167 -13.64 -5.18 15.05
CA GLN A 167 -12.87 -6.32 14.56
C GLN A 167 -11.38 -6.22 14.97
N SER A 168 -10.78 -5.03 14.87
CA SER A 168 -9.40 -4.77 15.32
C SER A 168 -9.28 -4.84 16.85
N TYR A 169 -10.26 -4.28 17.57
CA TYR A 169 -10.35 -4.38 19.04
C TYR A 169 -10.45 -5.84 19.47
N LYS A 170 -11.33 -6.66 18.87
CA LYS A 170 -11.47 -8.08 19.20
C LYS A 170 -10.22 -8.90 18.85
N LEU A 171 -9.51 -8.56 17.78
CA LEU A 171 -8.21 -9.18 17.46
C LEU A 171 -7.13 -8.80 18.49
N ALA A 172 -7.13 -7.55 18.97
CA ALA A 172 -6.19 -7.07 19.98
C ALA A 172 -6.52 -7.58 21.40
N SER A 173 -7.79 -7.76 21.73
CA SER A 173 -8.27 -8.20 23.06
C SER A 173 -8.52 -9.71 23.17
N GLY A 174 -8.59 -10.43 22.06
CA GLY A 174 -8.77 -11.90 22.03
C GLY A 174 -7.54 -12.72 22.42
N GLY A 175 -6.43 -12.05 22.80
CA GLY A 175 -5.16 -12.67 23.19
C GLY A 175 -4.92 -12.81 24.70
N ASP A 176 -5.79 -12.26 25.55
CA ASP A 176 -5.63 -12.38 27.00
C ASP A 176 -6.10 -13.76 27.49
N LYS A 177 -5.22 -14.75 27.38
CA LYS A 177 -5.17 -15.78 28.42
C LYS A 177 -4.61 -15.10 29.66
N GLU A 178 -5.49 -14.81 30.60
CA GLU A 178 -5.21 -14.39 31.98
C GLU A 178 -3.91 -15.06 32.48
N HIS A 179 -2.81 -14.31 32.48
CA HIS A 179 -1.67 -14.65 33.30
C HIS A 179 -1.86 -13.90 34.61
N GLY A 180 -2.38 -14.63 35.61
CA GLY A 180 -2.48 -14.13 36.98
C GLY A 180 -1.12 -13.62 37.44
N CYS A 181 -1.02 -12.31 37.62
CA CYS A 181 0.16 -11.68 38.18
C CYS A 181 0.16 -11.93 39.69
N SER A 182 0.92 -12.93 40.16
CA SER A 182 1.19 -13.10 41.59
C SER A 182 2.37 -12.23 41.99
N CYS A 183 2.09 -11.00 42.41
CA CYS A 183 3.07 -10.21 43.16
C CYS A 183 2.51 -9.98 44.57
N SER A 184 2.98 -10.80 45.51
CA SER A 184 2.81 -10.61 46.95
C SER A 184 3.69 -9.45 47.44
N HIS A 185 3.12 -8.58 48.28
CA HIS A 185 3.87 -7.68 49.15
C HIS A 185 4.32 -8.40 50.42
#